data_AF-A0A3M0ZHV5-F1
#
_entry.id   AF-A0A3M0ZHV5-F1
#
_cell.length_a   1.000
_cell.length_b   1.000
_cell.length_c   1.000
_cell.angle_alpha   90.00
_cell.angle_beta   90.00
_cell.angle_gamma   90.00
#
_symmetry.space_group_name_H-M   'P 1'
#
loop_
_entity.id
_entity.type
_entity.pdbx_description
1 polymer ?
#
loop_
_entity_poly.entity_id
_entity_poly.type
_entity_poly.pdbx_seq_one_letter_code
_entity_poly.pdbx_strand_id
1 'polypeptide(L)' 'MREEDLDRAARDMTPELLLSSMYAGSPSEIRDEVAPLVAAGARHLIISNMGSALTGGGVRDVLRLASLIRKLRRL' A
#
# COMPACT_ATOMS: atom_id res chain seq x y z
N MET A 1 11.21 -7.86 -15.58
CA MET A 1 10.93 -6.42 -15.71
C MET A 1 12.17 -5.77 -16.28
N ARG A 2 12.08 -5.07 -17.42
CA ARG A 2 13.24 -4.44 -18.07
C ARG A 2 13.40 -3.03 -17.54
N GLU A 3 14.61 -2.48 -17.64
CA GLU A 3 14.94 -1.11 -17.21
C GLU A 3 14.08 -0.06 -17.93
N GLU A 4 13.81 -0.26 -19.23
CA GLU A 4 12.89 0.55 -20.03
C GLU A 4 11.44 0.54 -19.53
N ASP A 5 11.02 -0.53 -18.84
CA ASP A 5 9.67 -0.62 -18.26
C ASP A 5 9.61 0.22 -16.97
N LEU A 6 10.71 0.32 -16.21
CA LEU A 6 10.82 1.17 -15.02
C LEU A 6 10.87 2.65 -15.39
N ASP A 7 11.68 3.02 -16.38
CA ASP A 7 11.81 4.42 -16.83
C ASP A 7 10.52 4.99 -17.43
N ARG A 8 9.72 4.11 -18.03
CA ARG A 8 8.39 4.46 -18.55
C ARG A 8 7.40 4.64 -17.41
N ALA A 9 7.35 3.69 -16.47
CA ALA A 9 6.50 3.78 -15.29
C ALA A 9 6.81 5.05 -14.46
N ALA A 10 8.08 5.43 -14.35
CA ALA A 10 8.49 6.66 -13.66
C ALA A 10 8.01 7.94 -14.37
N ARG A 11 8.01 7.96 -15.71
CA ARG A 11 7.51 9.10 -16.51
C ARG A 11 5.99 9.22 -16.49
N ASP A 12 5.30 8.09 -16.43
CA ASP A 12 3.83 8.03 -16.46
C ASP A 12 3.21 8.26 -15.07
N MET A 13 4.03 8.33 -14.01
CA MET A 13 3.57 8.57 -12.65
C MET A 13 3.12 10.03 -12.45
N THR A 14 1.80 10.25 -12.42
CA THR A 14 1.21 11.55 -12.05
C THR A 14 0.85 11.60 -10.56
N PRO A 15 0.67 12.79 -9.95
CA PRO A 15 0.16 12.92 -8.59
C PRO A 15 -1.19 12.21 -8.39
N GLU A 16 -2.08 12.27 -9.37
CA GLU A 16 -3.40 11.63 -9.32
C GLU A 16 -3.26 10.11 -9.36
N LEU A 17 -2.36 9.59 -10.19
CA LEU A 17 -2.06 8.16 -10.25
C LEU A 17 -1.42 7.69 -8.93
N LEU A 18 -0.50 8.49 -8.37
CA LEU A 18 0.10 8.23 -7.06
C LEU A 18 -0.97 8.20 -5.97
N LEU A 19 -1.89 9.16 -5.93
CA LEU A 19 -2.99 9.18 -4.96
C LEU A 19 -3.93 7.98 -5.15
N SER A 20 -4.17 7.54 -6.37
CA SER A 20 -4.97 6.33 -6.65
C SER A 20 -4.30 5.03 -6.17
N SER A 21 -2.98 5.05 -5.95
CA SER A 21 -2.23 3.94 -5.37
C SER A 21 -2.25 3.92 -3.83
N MET A 22 -2.86 4.93 -3.21
CA MET A 22 -2.96 5.05 -1.75
C MET A 22 -4.25 4.42 -1.24
N TYR A 23 -4.09 3.42 -0.38
CA TYR A 23 -5.19 2.84 0.39
C TYR A 23 -5.26 3.54 1.76
N ALA A 24 -6.43 4.08 2.10
CA ALA A 24 -6.66 4.77 3.37
C ALA A 24 -7.82 4.10 4.12
N GLY A 25 -7.66 3.90 5.42
CA GLY A 25 -8.69 3.28 6.26
C GLY A 25 -8.12 2.40 7.36
N SER A 26 -8.97 1.59 7.96
CA SER A 26 -8.60 0.55 8.91
C SER A 26 -7.83 -0.58 8.21
N PRO A 27 -7.04 -1.37 8.97
CA PRO A 27 -6.35 -2.54 8.43
C PRO A 27 -7.25 -3.59 7.76
N SER A 28 -8.55 -3.64 8.11
CA SER A 28 -9.54 -4.51 7.44
C SER A 28 -9.93 -3.96 6.07
N GLU A 29 -10.27 -2.67 6.00
CA GLU A 29 -10.67 -2.02 4.74
C GLU A 29 -9.53 -2.13 3.71
N ILE A 30 -8.30 -1.79 4.11
CA ILE A 30 -7.11 -1.92 3.24
C ILE A 30 -6.91 -3.37 2.76
N ARG A 31 -7.09 -4.37 3.62
CA ARG A 31 -6.97 -5.78 3.23
C ARG A 31 -8.02 -6.15 2.19
N ASP A 32 -9.26 -5.77 2.43
CA ASP A 32 -10.38 -6.16 1.56
C ASP A 32 -10.27 -5.45 0.19
N GLU A 33 -9.79 -4.21 0.14
CA GLU A 33 -9.50 -3.48 -1.10
C GLU A 33 -8.33 -4.08 -1.91
N VAL A 34 -7.32 -4.62 -1.23
CA VAL A 34 -6.14 -5.22 -1.87
C VAL A 34 -6.35 -6.68 -2.29
N ALA A 35 -7.32 -7.39 -1.69
CA ALA A 35 -7.57 -8.81 -1.98
C ALA A 35 -7.75 -9.14 -3.48
N PRO A 36 -8.49 -8.36 -4.29
CA PRO A 36 -8.61 -8.61 -5.73
C PRO A 36 -7.27 -8.49 -6.48
N LEU A 37 -6.38 -7.59 -6.06
CA LEU A 37 -5.07 -7.43 -6.68
C LEU A 37 -4.16 -8.63 -6.40
N VAL A 38 -4.19 -9.14 -5.17
CA VAL A 38 -3.47 -10.37 -4.81
C VAL A 38 -4.01 -11.56 -5.60
N ALA A 39 -5.34 -11.66 -5.75
CA ALA A 39 -5.97 -12.69 -6.58
C ALA A 39 -5.56 -12.58 -8.07
N ALA A 40 -5.32 -11.38 -8.56
CA ALA A 40 -4.79 -11.12 -9.91
C ALA A 40 -3.27 -11.38 -10.04
N GLY A 41 -2.58 -11.80 -8.97
CA GLY A 41 -1.17 -12.16 -8.97
C GLY A 41 -0.22 -11.08 -8.43
N ALA A 42 -0.73 -9.92 -8.00
CA ALA A 42 0.09 -8.87 -7.38
C ALA A 42 0.44 -9.24 -5.93
N ARG A 43 1.54 -9.99 -5.75
CA ARG A 43 1.99 -10.48 -4.43
C ARG A 43 3.01 -9.58 -3.72
N HIS A 44 3.57 -8.59 -4.42
CA HIS A 44 4.52 -7.62 -3.86
C HIS A 44 3.81 -6.29 -3.61
N LEU A 45 3.51 -6.01 -2.34
CA LEU A 45 2.86 -4.77 -1.91
C LEU A 45 3.87 -3.92 -1.15
N ILE A 46 4.07 -2.69 -1.58
CA ILE A 46 4.84 -1.69 -0.83
C ILE A 46 3.84 -0.97 0.08
N ILE A 47 3.92 -1.25 1.37
CA ILE A 47 3.09 -0.58 2.37
C ILE A 47 3.85 0.66 2.83
N SER A 48 3.47 1.82 2.31
CA SER A 48 3.97 3.09 2.83
C SER A 48 3.08 3.54 3.99
N ASN A 49 3.54 3.32 5.22
CA ASN A 49 2.85 3.84 6.39
C ASN A 49 3.15 5.35 6.50
N MET A 50 2.28 6.17 5.90
CA MET A 50 2.32 7.62 6.07
C MET A 50 1.83 8.07 7.47
N GLY A 51 1.38 7.15 8.32
CA GLY A 51 0.67 7.40 9.57
C GLY A 51 1.42 8.29 10.55
N SER A 52 2.69 8.01 10.88
CA SER A 52 3.37 8.83 11.91
C SER A 52 3.75 10.22 11.40
N ALA A 53 4.06 10.36 10.10
CA ALA A 53 4.49 11.62 9.50
C ALA A 53 3.33 12.57 9.16
N LEU A 54 2.14 12.04 8.82
CA LEU A 54 0.98 12.85 8.47
C LEU A 54 -0.07 12.98 9.59
N THR A 55 -0.17 12.01 10.51
CA THR A 55 -1.22 12.00 11.54
C THR A 55 -0.72 12.37 12.94
N GLY A 56 0.60 12.50 13.13
CA GLY A 56 1.22 12.71 14.45
C GLY A 56 1.13 11.47 15.36
N GLY A 57 0.80 10.30 14.81
CA GLY A 57 0.58 9.10 15.60
C GLY A 57 1.86 8.43 16.07
N GLY A 58 1.88 8.08 17.36
CA GLY A 58 2.96 7.34 18.02
C GLY A 58 2.74 5.81 18.00
N VAL A 59 2.86 5.17 19.16
CA VAL A 59 2.79 3.70 19.32
C VAL A 59 1.53 3.05 18.69
N ARG A 60 0.39 3.76 18.66
CA ARG A 60 -0.85 3.25 18.05
C ARG A 60 -0.71 2.96 16.56
N ASP A 61 0.10 3.73 15.83
CA ASP A 61 0.30 3.53 14.40
C ASP A 61 1.18 2.32 14.12
N VAL A 62 2.16 2.05 14.99
CA VAL A 62 2.97 0.83 14.94
C VAL A 62 2.08 -0.41 15.10
N LEU A 63 1.15 -0.38 16.06
CA LEU A 63 0.21 -1.48 16.28
C LEU A 63 -0.75 -1.67 15.10
N ARG A 64 -1.24 -0.57 14.50
CA ARG A 64 -2.07 -0.61 13.29
C ARG A 64 -1.31 -1.21 12.10
N LEU A 65 -0.07 -0.80 11.89
CA LEU A 65 0.79 -1.35 10.84
C LEU A 65 1.05 -2.86 11.05
N ALA A 66 1.37 -3.27 12.28
CA ALA A 66 1.55 -4.68 12.61
C ALA A 66 0.27 -5.51 12.39
N SER A 67 -0.90 -4.93 12.67
CA SER A 67 -2.20 -5.55 12.38
C SER A 67 -2.43 -5.73 10.88
N LEU A 68 -2.14 -4.69 10.09
CA LEU A 68 -2.25 -4.72 8.63
C LEU A 68 -1.35 -5.81 8.03
N ILE A 69 -0.06 -5.82 8.39
CA ILE A 69 0.89 -6.84 7.90
C ILE A 69 0.38 -8.26 8.18
N ARG A 70 -0.13 -8.53 9.39
CA ARG A 70 -0.66 -9.85 9.74
C ARG A 70 -1.89 -10.23 8.91
N LYS A 71 -2.76 -9.27 8.58
CA LYS A 71 -3.95 -9.50 7.76
C LYS A 71 -3.58 -9.76 6.30
N LEU A 72 -2.63 -8.99 5.75
CA LEU A 72 -2.16 -9.17 4.37
C LEU A 72 -1.43 -10.50 4.16
N ARG A 73 -0.72 -11.02 5.18
CA ARG A 73 -0.13 -12.38 5.13
C ARG A 73 -1.15 -13.53 5.01
N ARG A 74 -2.44 -13.24 5.12
CA ARG A 74 -3.55 -14.21 4.98
C ARG A 74 -4.30 -14.08 3.64
N LEU A 75 -3.85 -13.20 2.75
CA LEU A 75 -4.29 -13.12 1.35
C LEU A 75 -3.33 -13.95 0.49
#